data_AF-A0A5E8W427-F1
#
_entry.id   AF-A0A5E8W427-F1
#
_cell.length_a   1.000
_cell.length_b   1.000
_cell.length_c   1.000
_cell.angle_alpha   90.00
_cell.angle_beta   90.00
_cell.angle_gamma   90.00
#
_symmetry.space_group_name_H-M   'P 1'
#
loop_
_entity.id
_entity.type
_entity.pdbx_description
1 polymer ?
#
loop_
_entity_poly.entity_id
_entity_poly.type
_entity_poly.pdbx_seq_one_letter_code
_entity_poly.pdbx_strand_id
1 'polypeptide(L)'
;MLTLSGWITTQVPPSSRAAADAKAARTGTAEQAEDPAAGTDAADQHVRLSQAGRELAATMGVPVEEEDEDIPQELRPMVKMIRQLKKKIEEKLRELQEAMRSSDPGAKEARVPELQKELQQLNSALQTATAAMASAIKEMGISDPALIMKVMGSR
;
A
#
# COMPACT_ATOMS: atom_id res chain seq x y z
N MET A 1 -6.67 -55.71 6.98
CA MET A 1 -5.37 -55.76 7.69
C MET A 1 -5.08 -54.38 8.28
N LEU A 2 -4.22 -54.31 9.30
CA LEU A 2 -3.65 -53.05 9.83
C LEU A 2 -2.58 -52.54 8.81
N THR A 3 -2.04 -51.32 8.82
CA THR A 3 -1.78 -50.30 9.88
C THR A 3 -2.24 -48.89 9.44
N LEU A 4 -2.48 -47.86 10.27
CA LEU A 4 -1.86 -47.35 11.52
C LEU A 4 -0.53 -46.59 11.31
N SER A 5 -0.34 -45.51 12.12
CA SER A 5 0.67 -44.43 12.02
C SER A 5 0.43 -43.43 10.87
N GLY A 6 0.41 -42.11 11.07
CA GLY A 6 0.48 -41.23 12.25
C GLY A 6 0.51 -39.76 11.77
N TRP A 7 0.54 -38.69 12.56
CA TRP A 7 0.35 -38.45 14.00
C TRP A 7 0.15 -36.93 14.14
N ILE A 8 -0.67 -36.45 15.08
CA ILE A 8 -0.85 -35.01 15.34
C ILE A 8 0.03 -34.61 16.52
N THR A 9 0.79 -33.50 16.40
CA THR A 9 1.05 -32.64 17.56
C THR A 9 1.34 -31.19 17.16
N THR A 10 1.12 -30.29 18.11
CA THR A 10 1.47 -28.86 18.10
C THR A 10 2.93 -28.63 18.49
N GLN A 11 3.50 -27.45 18.22
CA GLN A 11 4.05 -26.55 19.26
C GLN A 11 4.63 -25.24 18.69
N VAL A 12 4.39 -24.11 19.36
CA VAL A 12 4.99 -22.78 19.15
C VAL A 12 5.08 -22.06 20.51
N PRO A 13 6.10 -21.21 20.77
CA PRO A 13 7.45 -21.54 21.27
C PRO A 13 7.47 -21.62 22.84
N PRO A 14 8.56 -21.34 23.61
CA PRO A 14 8.99 -19.95 23.87
C PRO A 14 10.50 -19.76 24.22
N SER A 15 10.82 -18.54 24.70
CA SER A 15 11.89 -18.18 25.67
C SER A 15 13.29 -17.79 25.19
N SER A 16 13.46 -16.46 25.18
CA SER A 16 14.73 -15.70 25.23
C SER A 16 15.63 -16.04 26.43
N ARG A 17 16.95 -15.88 26.24
CA ARG A 17 17.94 -15.59 27.31
C ARG A 17 19.18 -14.95 26.64
N ALA A 18 19.59 -13.69 26.83
CA ALA A 18 19.67 -12.78 27.98
C ALA A 18 20.95 -12.94 28.84
N ALA A 19 21.99 -12.19 28.47
CA ALA A 19 23.21 -11.80 29.23
C ALA A 19 23.86 -10.61 28.45
N ALA A 20 24.05 -9.42 29.02
CA ALA A 20 25.22 -8.96 29.82
C ALA A 20 26.49 -8.75 28.96
N ASP A 21 27.28 -7.67 29.05
CA ASP A 21 27.23 -6.38 29.79
C ASP A 21 28.09 -5.33 28.99
N ALA A 22 28.47 -4.09 29.36
CA ALA A 22 28.45 -3.37 30.63
C ALA A 22 28.43 -1.82 30.54
N LYS A 23 27.63 -1.22 31.43
CA LYS A 23 27.94 -0.06 32.30
C LYS A 23 29.04 0.95 31.89
N ALA A 24 28.62 2.18 31.56
CA ALA A 24 29.35 3.41 31.89
C ALA A 24 28.37 4.55 32.16
N ALA A 25 28.61 5.38 33.18
CA ALA A 25 27.71 6.45 33.60
C ALA A 25 28.44 7.79 33.75
N ARG A 26 27.73 8.90 33.56
CA ARG A 26 27.90 10.10 34.41
C ARG A 26 26.66 11.01 34.41
N THR A 27 26.48 11.66 35.55
CA THR A 27 25.32 12.48 35.93
C THR A 27 25.37 13.88 35.33
N GLY A 28 24.20 14.49 35.08
CA GLY A 28 24.02 15.93 34.89
C GLY A 28 22.60 16.33 35.28
N THR A 29 22.44 17.01 36.42
CA THR A 29 21.13 17.38 37.00
C THR A 29 20.84 18.87 36.81
N ALA A 30 19.72 19.17 36.15
CA ALA A 30 18.82 20.31 36.37
C ALA A 30 17.58 20.04 35.49
N GLU A 31 16.39 19.73 36.00
CA GLU A 31 15.53 20.49 36.93
C GLU A 31 14.97 21.76 36.30
N GLN A 32 13.74 21.68 35.76
CA GLN A 32 12.59 22.34 36.39
C GLN A 32 11.27 21.66 35.97
N ALA A 33 10.23 21.87 36.79
CA ALA A 33 8.83 21.52 36.59
C ALA A 33 8.22 22.21 35.33
N GLU A 34 6.99 21.96 34.86
CA GLU A 34 5.75 21.68 35.61
C GLU A 34 4.82 20.65 34.95
N ASP A 35 4.06 19.93 35.80
CA ASP A 35 2.83 19.20 35.46
C ASP A 35 1.66 20.07 35.93
N PRO A 36 0.56 20.21 35.17
CA PRO A 36 -0.64 19.55 35.67
C PRO A 36 -1.49 18.86 34.59
N ALA A 37 -1.83 17.60 34.86
CA ALA A 37 -2.74 16.76 34.10
C ALA A 37 -4.10 17.39 33.71
N ALA A 38 -4.36 17.46 32.41
CA ALA A 38 -5.66 17.23 31.77
C ALA A 38 -5.45 16.82 30.29
N GLY A 39 -6.21 15.94 29.67
CA GLY A 39 -7.39 15.23 30.19
C GLY A 39 -8.62 15.26 29.28
N THR A 40 -8.45 15.34 27.96
CA THR A 40 -9.55 15.17 26.97
C THR A 40 -9.09 14.45 25.72
N ASP A 41 -10.04 13.74 25.10
CA ASP A 41 -10.04 13.01 23.83
C ASP A 41 -8.82 13.11 22.89
N ALA A 42 -8.38 11.95 22.42
CA ALA A 42 -7.81 11.79 21.09
C ALA A 42 -8.90 11.98 20.02
N ALA A 43 -9.42 13.21 19.92
CA ALA A 43 -10.44 13.58 18.96
C ALA A 43 -9.92 13.37 17.53
N ASP A 44 -10.79 12.85 16.66
CA ASP A 44 -10.55 12.69 15.22
C ASP A 44 -10.20 14.07 14.62
N GLN A 45 -8.90 14.36 14.49
CA GLN A 45 -8.41 15.63 13.96
C GLN A 45 -8.57 15.64 12.45
N HIS A 46 -9.82 15.82 12.02
CA HIS A 46 -10.20 16.18 10.67
C HIS A 46 -9.67 17.59 10.38
N VAL A 47 -8.38 17.67 10.04
CA VAL A 47 -7.70 18.92 9.66
C VAL A 47 -8.27 19.42 8.34
N ARG A 48 -9.36 20.19 8.43
CA ARG A 48 -9.95 20.91 7.29
C ARG A 48 -8.97 21.98 6.82
N LEU A 49 -8.06 21.60 5.94
CA LEU A 49 -7.15 22.50 5.26
C LEU A 49 -7.94 23.61 4.58
N SER A 50 -7.71 24.85 5.03
CA SER A 50 -8.30 26.03 4.40
C SER A 50 -7.79 26.17 2.96
N GLN A 51 -8.47 26.96 2.15
CA GLN A 51 -8.07 27.19 0.76
C GLN A 51 -6.60 27.65 0.65
N ALA A 52 -6.17 28.57 1.51
CA ALA A 52 -4.78 29.03 1.58
C ALA A 52 -3.77 27.91 1.94
N GLY A 53 -4.16 26.92 2.74
CA GLY A 53 -3.32 25.76 3.04
C GLY A 53 -3.10 24.85 1.83
N ARG A 54 -4.11 24.73 0.96
CA ARG A 54 -4.03 23.96 -0.29
C ARG A 54 -3.24 24.69 -1.37
N GLU A 55 -3.43 26.01 -1.47
CA GLU A 55 -2.60 26.87 -2.32
C GLU A 55 -1.12 26.78 -1.92
N LEU A 56 -0.81 26.78 -0.61
CA LEU A 56 0.55 26.59 -0.12
C LEU A 56 1.12 25.20 -0.49
N ALA A 57 0.36 24.12 -0.26
CA ALA A 57 0.79 22.76 -0.63
C ALA A 57 1.07 22.62 -2.14
N ALA A 58 0.23 23.22 -2.99
CA ALA A 58 0.43 23.27 -4.43
C ALA A 58 1.70 24.05 -4.81
N THR A 59 1.99 25.20 -4.18
CA THR A 59 3.24 25.95 -4.42
C THR A 59 4.50 25.21 -3.95
N MET A 60 4.38 24.36 -2.92
CA MET A 60 5.47 23.50 -2.45
C MET A 60 5.66 22.23 -3.29
N GLY A 61 4.84 22.02 -4.34
CA GLY A 61 4.92 20.85 -5.21
C GLY A 61 4.58 19.54 -4.52
N VAL A 62 3.90 19.58 -3.36
CA VAL A 62 3.42 18.39 -2.65
C VAL A 62 2.13 17.92 -3.32
N PRO A 63 2.09 16.74 -3.97
CA PRO A 63 0.87 16.22 -4.56
C PRO A 63 -0.08 15.77 -3.44
N VAL A 64 -1.02 16.64 -3.08
CA VAL A 64 -2.11 16.30 -2.16
C VAL A 64 -2.99 15.25 -2.86
N GLU A 65 -3.17 14.08 -2.25
CA GLU A 65 -4.02 13.00 -2.80
C GLU A 65 -5.53 13.29 -2.60
N GLU A 66 -6.00 14.51 -2.91
CA GLU A 66 -7.43 14.92 -2.87
C GLU A 66 -8.32 14.00 -3.76
N GLU A 67 -7.70 13.26 -4.68
CA GLU A 67 -8.37 12.18 -5.42
C GLU A 67 -8.99 11.10 -4.53
N ASP A 68 -8.36 10.79 -3.40
CA ASP A 68 -8.73 9.66 -2.54
C ASP A 68 -9.56 10.10 -1.32
N GLU A 69 -9.92 11.38 -1.19
CA GLU A 69 -10.74 11.89 -0.08
C GLU A 69 -12.24 11.63 -0.29
N ASP A 70 -12.75 11.79 -1.51
CA ASP A 70 -14.14 11.44 -1.87
C ASP A 70 -14.41 9.93 -1.85
N ILE A 71 -13.36 9.10 -1.76
CA ILE A 71 -13.45 7.64 -1.89
C ILE A 71 -13.68 7.00 -0.51
N PRO A 72 -14.74 6.17 -0.33
CA PRO A 72 -15.01 5.44 0.91
C PRO A 72 -13.77 4.74 1.45
N GLN A 73 -13.57 4.83 2.77
CA GLN A 73 -12.33 4.49 3.44
C GLN A 73 -11.91 3.02 3.20
N GLU A 74 -12.90 2.15 3.05
CA GLU A 74 -12.83 0.71 2.77
C GLU A 74 -12.29 0.42 1.36
N LEU A 75 -12.54 1.31 0.39
CA LEU A 75 -12.17 1.16 -1.02
C LEU A 75 -10.80 1.79 -1.33
N ARG A 76 -10.35 2.77 -0.55
CA ARG A 76 -9.04 3.45 -0.75
C ARG A 76 -7.86 2.47 -0.86
N PRO A 77 -7.74 1.38 -0.05
CA PRO A 77 -6.69 0.39 -0.23
C PRO A 77 -6.73 -0.31 -1.59
N MET A 78 -7.93 -0.62 -2.11
CA MET A 78 -8.10 -1.24 -3.42
C MET A 78 -7.74 -0.26 -4.55
N VAL A 79 -8.14 1.01 -4.43
CA VAL A 79 -7.76 2.07 -5.39
C VAL A 79 -6.24 2.24 -5.43
N LYS A 80 -5.57 2.32 -4.28
CA LYS A 80 -4.10 2.43 -4.23
C LYS A 80 -3.40 1.19 -4.80
N MET A 81 -3.93 -0.02 -4.54
CA MET A 81 -3.42 -1.25 -5.17
C MET A 81 -3.60 -1.25 -6.70
N ILE A 82 -4.76 -0.84 -7.22
CA ILE A 82 -5.00 -0.71 -8.67
C ILE A 82 -4.10 0.36 -9.30
N ARG A 83 -3.93 1.52 -8.64
CA ARG A 83 -3.05 2.61 -9.08
C ARG A 83 -1.57 2.14 -9.13
N GLN A 84 -1.14 1.30 -8.19
CA GLN A 84 0.19 0.66 -8.20
C GLN A 84 0.33 -0.41 -9.30
N LEU A 85 -0.70 -1.24 -9.54
CA LEU A 85 -0.68 -2.25 -10.60
C LEU A 85 -0.62 -1.60 -11.99
N LYS A 86 -1.37 -0.53 -12.24
CA LYS A 86 -1.30 0.27 -13.49
C LYS A 86 0.12 0.79 -13.73
N LYS A 87 0.75 1.44 -12.74
CA LYS A 87 2.15 1.92 -12.83
C LYS A 87 3.14 0.81 -13.17
N LYS A 88 3.06 -0.35 -12.49
CA LYS A 88 3.92 -1.51 -12.79
C LYS A 88 3.73 -2.06 -14.20
N ILE A 89 2.51 -2.01 -14.73
CA ILE A 89 2.23 -2.40 -16.13
C ILE A 89 2.84 -1.40 -17.10
N GLU A 90 2.74 -0.09 -16.84
CA GLU A 90 3.36 0.97 -17.66
C GLU A 90 4.90 0.86 -17.66
N GLU A 91 5.51 0.66 -16.49
CA GLU A 91 6.94 0.39 -16.31
C GLU A 91 7.37 -0.84 -17.13
N LYS A 92 6.65 -1.95 -17.02
CA LYS A 92 6.98 -3.20 -17.72
C LYS A 92 6.68 -3.17 -19.23
N LEU A 93 5.68 -2.41 -19.67
CA LEU A 93 5.45 -2.13 -21.10
C LEU A 93 6.58 -1.30 -21.69
N ARG A 94 7.19 -0.41 -20.89
CA ARG A 94 8.37 0.34 -21.30
C ARG A 94 9.62 -0.54 -21.34
N GLU A 95 9.88 -1.36 -20.32
CA GLU A 95 10.97 -2.36 -20.34
C GLU A 95 10.86 -3.27 -21.57
N LEU A 96 9.65 -3.72 -21.93
CA LEU A 96 9.39 -4.54 -23.12
C LEU A 96 9.73 -3.80 -24.42
N GLN A 97 9.32 -2.53 -24.55
CA GLN A 97 9.64 -1.70 -25.72
C GLN A 97 11.16 -1.44 -25.84
N GLU A 98 11.84 -1.15 -24.73
CA GLU A 98 13.28 -0.94 -24.70
C GLU A 98 14.05 -2.23 -25.04
N ALA A 99 13.60 -3.39 -24.53
CA ALA A 99 14.13 -4.70 -24.91
C ALA A 99 13.93 -4.98 -26.42
N MET A 100 12.72 -4.81 -26.94
CA MET A 100 12.41 -4.99 -28.37
C MET A 100 13.22 -4.03 -29.28
N ARG A 101 13.62 -2.85 -28.77
CA ARG A 101 14.45 -1.86 -29.48
C ARG A 101 15.96 -2.14 -29.44
N SER A 102 16.43 -3.09 -28.62
CA SER A 102 17.84 -3.52 -28.58
C SER A 102 18.40 -3.89 -29.96
N SER A 103 19.73 -3.87 -30.13
CA SER A 103 20.40 -4.42 -31.32
C SER A 103 20.86 -5.88 -31.14
N ASP A 104 20.86 -6.39 -29.90
CA ASP A 104 21.20 -7.78 -29.58
C ASP A 104 19.96 -8.68 -29.71
N PRO A 105 19.96 -9.71 -30.58
CA PRO A 105 18.85 -10.65 -30.72
C PRO A 105 18.76 -11.65 -29.55
N GLY A 106 19.88 -12.12 -28.99
CA GLY A 106 19.87 -13.11 -27.90
C GLY A 106 19.33 -12.52 -26.61
N ALA A 107 19.67 -11.25 -26.32
CA ALA A 107 19.07 -10.53 -25.20
C ALA A 107 17.56 -10.30 -25.36
N LYS A 108 17.04 -10.19 -26.59
CA LYS A 108 15.60 -10.11 -26.87
C LYS A 108 14.91 -11.44 -26.63
N GLU A 109 15.42 -12.51 -27.23
CA GLU A 109 14.83 -13.84 -27.15
C GLU A 109 14.71 -14.35 -25.71
N ALA A 110 15.63 -13.92 -24.82
CA ALA A 110 15.50 -14.12 -23.37
C ALA A 110 14.48 -13.17 -22.70
N ARG A 111 14.64 -11.84 -22.81
CA ARG A 111 13.85 -10.88 -22.02
C ARG A 111 12.41 -10.68 -22.47
N VAL A 112 12.15 -10.73 -23.77
CA VAL A 112 10.80 -10.46 -24.33
C VAL A 112 9.73 -11.43 -23.79
N PRO A 113 9.92 -12.76 -23.80
CA PRO A 113 8.91 -13.68 -23.25
C PRO A 113 8.78 -13.59 -21.72
N GLU A 114 9.86 -13.26 -21.01
CA GLU A 114 9.82 -13.02 -19.55
C GLU A 114 8.94 -11.80 -19.22
N LEU A 115 9.21 -10.65 -19.85
CA LEU A 115 8.43 -9.42 -19.67
C LEU A 115 6.98 -9.58 -20.12
N GLN A 116 6.71 -10.33 -21.20
CA GLN A 116 5.35 -10.66 -21.63
C GLN A 116 4.60 -11.50 -20.58
N LYS A 117 5.27 -12.46 -19.92
CA LYS A 117 4.69 -13.28 -18.85
C LYS A 117 4.42 -12.44 -17.59
N GLU A 118 5.35 -11.58 -17.19
CA GLU A 118 5.13 -10.63 -16.08
C GLU A 118 3.94 -9.71 -16.36
N LEU A 119 3.85 -9.17 -17.59
CA LEU A 119 2.72 -8.33 -18.02
C LEU A 119 1.38 -9.09 -18.01
N GLN A 120 1.35 -10.36 -18.42
CA GLN A 120 0.14 -11.19 -18.30
C GLN A 120 -0.28 -11.36 -16.84
N GLN A 121 0.66 -11.66 -15.94
CA GLN A 121 0.40 -11.81 -14.50
C GLN A 121 -0.10 -10.50 -13.87
N LEU A 122 0.53 -9.36 -14.19
CA LEU A 122 0.12 -8.05 -13.70
C LEU A 122 -1.26 -7.65 -14.23
N ASN A 123 -1.58 -7.94 -15.49
CA ASN A 123 -2.92 -7.69 -16.05
C ASN A 123 -3.99 -8.58 -15.42
N SER A 124 -3.71 -9.86 -15.15
CA SER A 124 -4.63 -10.73 -14.40
C SER A 124 -4.87 -10.22 -12.97
N ALA A 125 -3.81 -9.75 -12.29
CA ALA A 125 -3.93 -9.15 -10.97
C ALA A 125 -4.74 -7.84 -11.00
N LEU A 126 -4.54 -6.98 -12.01
CA LEU A 126 -5.32 -5.76 -12.23
C LEU A 126 -6.81 -6.07 -12.48
N GLN A 127 -7.11 -7.07 -13.31
CA GLN A 127 -8.49 -7.50 -13.56
C GLN A 127 -9.15 -8.04 -12.29
N THR A 128 -8.44 -8.88 -11.52
CA THR A 128 -8.94 -9.43 -10.25
C THR A 128 -9.20 -8.33 -9.23
N ALA A 129 -8.27 -7.37 -9.09
CA ALA A 129 -8.43 -6.22 -8.20
C ALA A 129 -9.61 -5.34 -8.60
N THR A 130 -9.78 -5.08 -9.90
CA THR A 130 -10.91 -4.28 -10.43
C THR A 130 -12.25 -4.98 -10.25
N ALA A 131 -12.30 -6.31 -10.41
CA ALA A 131 -13.50 -7.10 -10.17
C ALA A 131 -13.86 -7.15 -8.67
N ALA A 132 -12.87 -7.34 -7.78
CA ALA A 132 -13.09 -7.31 -6.33
C ALA A 132 -13.60 -5.94 -5.86
N MET A 133 -13.04 -4.86 -6.40
CA MET A 133 -13.54 -3.50 -6.19
C MET A 133 -14.97 -3.30 -6.68
N ALA A 134 -15.32 -3.78 -7.88
CA ALA A 134 -16.68 -3.68 -8.40
C ALA A 134 -17.70 -4.46 -7.54
N SER A 135 -17.31 -5.60 -6.98
CA SER A 135 -18.11 -6.31 -5.97
C SER A 135 -18.26 -5.51 -4.69
N ALA A 136 -17.16 -4.96 -4.14
CA ALA A 136 -17.19 -4.17 -2.91
C ALA A 136 -18.08 -2.91 -3.02
N ILE A 137 -18.00 -2.18 -4.15
CA ILE A 137 -18.89 -1.04 -4.47
C ILE A 137 -20.36 -1.48 -4.38
N LYS A 138 -20.71 -2.63 -4.98
CA LYS A 138 -22.07 -3.17 -5.00
C LYS A 138 -22.52 -3.67 -3.63
N GLU A 139 -21.65 -4.31 -2.86
CA GLU A 139 -21.93 -4.81 -1.50
C GLU A 139 -22.14 -3.66 -0.50
N MET A 140 -21.40 -2.55 -0.66
CA MET A 140 -21.61 -1.30 0.08
C MET A 140 -22.85 -0.51 -0.36
N GLY A 141 -23.59 -0.98 -1.38
CA GLY A 141 -24.77 -0.30 -1.92
C GLY A 141 -24.48 1.03 -2.62
N ILE A 142 -23.23 1.32 -2.96
CA ILE A 142 -22.83 2.59 -3.59
C ILE A 142 -23.52 2.69 -4.94
N SER A 143 -24.45 3.64 -5.03
CA SER A 143 -25.33 3.85 -6.17
C SER A 143 -25.11 5.21 -6.86
N ASP A 144 -24.22 6.06 -6.32
CA ASP A 144 -23.84 7.33 -6.96
C ASP A 144 -22.94 7.06 -8.18
N PRO A 145 -23.38 7.41 -9.41
CA PRO A 145 -22.58 7.21 -10.60
C PRO A 145 -21.28 8.03 -10.61
N ALA A 146 -21.23 9.19 -9.96
CA ALA A 146 -20.02 10.02 -9.91
C ALA A 146 -18.93 9.33 -9.09
N LEU A 147 -19.27 8.84 -7.89
CA LEU A 147 -18.37 8.06 -7.06
C LEU A 147 -17.96 6.73 -7.74
N ILE A 148 -18.89 6.02 -8.39
CA ILE A 148 -18.56 4.78 -9.14
C ILE A 148 -17.52 5.06 -10.24
N MET A 149 -17.69 6.13 -11.04
CA MET A 149 -16.72 6.53 -12.06
C MET A 149 -15.36 6.90 -11.45
N LYS A 150 -15.36 7.67 -10.36
CA LYS A 150 -14.13 8.08 -9.67
C LYS A 150 -13.35 6.89 -9.10
N VAL A 151 -14.03 5.94 -8.44
CA VAL A 151 -13.41 4.73 -7.86
C VAL A 151 -12.91 3.78 -8.95
N MET A 152 -13.65 3.60 -10.05
CA MET A 152 -13.22 2.78 -11.18
C MET A 152 -12.03 3.38 -11.96
N GLY A 153 -11.70 4.66 -11.71
CA GLY A 153 -10.61 5.37 -12.37
C GLY A 153 -10.96 5.79 -13.80
N SER A 154 -12.24 6.08 -14.05
CA SER A 154 -12.76 6.62 -15.31
C SER A 154 -13.04 8.11 -15.13
N ARG A 155 -12.04 8.95 -15.43
CA ARG A 155 -12.12 10.41 -15.53
C ARG A 155 -11.26 10.88 -16.71
#